data_AF-A0A1V2LQW0-F1
#
_entry.id   AF-A0A1V2LQW0-F1
#
_cell.length_a   1.000
_cell.length_b   1.000
_cell.length_c   1.000
_cell.angle_alpha   90.00
_cell.angle_beta   90.00
_cell.angle_gamma   90.00
#
_symmetry.space_group_name_H-M   'P 1'
#
loop_
_entity.id
_entity.type
_entity.pdbx_description
1 polymer ?
#
loop_
_entity_poly.entity_id
_entity_poly.type
_entity_poly.pdbx_seq_one_letter_code
_entity_poly.pdbx_strand_id
1 'polypeptide(L)'
;MAHHQDLPPVQGYEKIQWKRNLPSRGFRPSIWLGMLVAMSSYGFYKLIQGNREQVELSREKLQARINILPLLQAEQDRDRGGNYEGRSMVGS
;
A
#
# COMPACT_ATOMS: atom_id res chain seq x y z
N MET A 1 59.06 23.30 57.01
CA MET A 1 57.68 22.91 56.66
C MET A 1 57.77 21.81 55.62
N ALA A 2 57.28 20.61 55.92
CA ALA A 2 57.20 19.57 54.89
C ALA A 2 56.13 20.00 53.89
N HIS A 3 56.52 20.23 52.63
CA HIS A 3 55.57 20.46 51.56
C HIS A 3 54.85 19.13 51.28
N HIS A 4 53.56 19.07 51.64
CA HIS A 4 52.70 17.96 51.29
C HIS A 4 52.41 18.07 49.80
N GLN A 5 53.21 17.36 49.00
CA GLN A 5 53.08 17.35 47.54
C GLN A 5 52.45 16.04 47.13
N ASP A 6 51.36 16.10 46.38
CA ASP A 6 50.69 14.90 45.89
C ASP A 6 51.48 14.32 44.72
N LEU A 7 52.15 13.20 44.98
CA LEU A 7 52.89 12.44 43.99
C LEU A 7 52.00 11.34 43.40
N PRO A 8 52.22 10.94 42.13
CA PRO A 8 51.51 9.81 41.56
C PRO A 8 51.87 8.51 42.29
N PRO A 9 50.94 7.54 42.33
CA PRO A 9 51.21 6.24 42.95
C PRO A 9 52.40 5.56 42.25
N VAL A 10 53.23 4.85 43.02
CA VAL A 10 54.47 4.18 42.54
C VAL A 10 54.21 3.25 41.34
N GLN A 11 52.98 2.74 41.22
CA GLN A 11 52.53 1.83 40.16
C GLN A 11 51.80 2.52 38.99
N GLY A 12 51.59 3.83 39.06
CA GLY A 12 50.86 4.61 38.05
C GLY A 12 49.34 4.44 38.12
N TYR A 13 48.62 5.16 37.26
CA TYR A 13 47.16 5.05 37.13
C TYR A 13 46.76 3.96 36.14
N GLU A 14 45.59 3.37 36.35
CA GLU A 14 45.00 2.43 35.41
C GLU A 14 44.75 3.07 34.04
N LYS A 15 44.88 2.27 32.98
CA LYS A 15 44.67 2.74 31.62
C LYS A 15 43.18 3.04 31.38
N ILE A 16 42.85 4.33 31.34
CA ILE A 16 41.53 4.80 30.97
C ILE A 16 41.31 4.58 29.46
N GLN A 17 40.20 3.94 29.11
CA GLN A 17 39.82 3.77 27.70
C GLN A 17 39.30 5.09 27.14
N TRP A 18 40.16 5.85 26.47
CA TRP A 18 39.82 7.12 25.81
C TRP A 18 39.20 6.96 24.42
N LYS A 19 39.26 5.75 23.85
CA LYS A 19 38.77 5.45 22.49
C LYS A 19 37.27 5.16 22.51
N ARG A 20 36.59 5.59 21.44
CA ARG A 20 35.15 5.36 21.26
C ARG A 20 34.85 3.87 21.03
N ASN A 21 34.36 3.19 22.06
CA ASN A 21 33.89 1.80 21.99
C ASN A 21 32.38 1.73 21.69
N LEU A 22 31.99 2.12 20.46
CA LEU A 22 30.61 1.92 19.99
C LEU A 22 30.57 0.68 19.08
N PRO A 23 30.04 -0.46 19.57
CA PRO A 23 29.91 -1.63 18.73
C PRO A 23 28.86 -1.37 17.64
N SER A 24 29.21 -1.64 16.39
CA SER A 24 28.23 -1.70 15.30
C SER A 24 27.32 -2.89 15.57
N ARG A 25 26.07 -2.63 15.95
CA ARG A 25 25.07 -3.65 16.24
C ARG A 25 24.10 -3.76 15.06
N GLY A 26 23.70 -4.98 14.72
CA GLY A 26 22.66 -5.25 13.74
C GLY A 26 23.05 -6.29 12.69
N PHE A 27 22.05 -6.66 11.88
CA PHE A 27 22.23 -7.54 10.74
C PHE A 27 22.88 -6.81 9.56
N ARG A 28 23.56 -7.58 8.69
CA ARG A 28 24.13 -7.04 7.45
C ARG A 28 23.03 -6.38 6.61
N PRO A 29 23.29 -5.26 5.91
CA PRO A 29 22.29 -4.57 5.10
C PRO A 29 21.58 -5.45 4.05
N SER A 30 22.28 -6.47 3.55
CA SER A 30 21.72 -7.45 2.61
C SER A 30 20.53 -8.22 3.17
N ILE A 31 20.50 -8.48 4.47
CA ILE A 31 19.40 -9.20 5.12
C ILE A 31 18.13 -8.34 5.11
N TRP A 32 18.27 -7.05 5.42
CA TRP A 32 17.16 -6.10 5.36
C TRP A 32 16.60 -5.94 3.94
N LEU A 33 17.50 -5.87 2.94
CA LEU A 33 17.08 -5.82 1.53
C LEU A 33 16.35 -7.11 1.13
N GLY A 34 16.86 -8.27 1.51
CA GLY A 34 16.21 -9.56 1.25
C GLY A 34 14.81 -9.64 1.86
N MET A 35 14.65 -9.18 3.12
CA MET A 35 13.35 -9.12 3.79
C MET A 35 12.37 -8.19 3.08
N LEU A 36 12.81 -7.00 2.68
CA LEU A 36 11.98 -6.04 1.95
C LEU A 36 11.49 -6.64 0.63
N VAL A 37 12.40 -7.22 -0.16
CA VAL A 37 12.06 -7.83 -1.45
C VAL A 37 11.08 -8.99 -1.26
N ALA A 38 11.34 -9.88 -0.30
CA ALA A 38 10.46 -11.01 -0.02
C ALA A 38 9.04 -10.56 0.36
N MET A 39 8.94 -9.57 1.26
CA MET A 39 7.66 -9.01 1.70
C MET A 39 6.90 -8.34 0.55
N SER A 40 7.59 -7.53 -0.26
CA SER A 40 7.01 -6.87 -1.43
C SER A 40 6.53 -7.89 -2.46
N SER A 41 7.36 -8.88 -2.81
CA SER A 41 7.00 -9.93 -3.78
C SER A 41 5.76 -10.71 -3.33
N TYR A 42 5.66 -11.03 -2.03
CA TYR A 42 4.47 -11.68 -1.49
C TYR A 42 3.22 -10.79 -1.57
N GLY A 43 3.36 -9.50 -1.26
CA GLY A 43 2.28 -8.52 -1.40
C GLY A 43 1.76 -8.44 -2.84
N PHE A 44 2.67 -8.34 -3.82
CA PHE A 44 2.29 -8.33 -5.24
C PHE A 44 1.61 -9.62 -5.68
N TYR A 45 2.06 -10.79 -5.21
CA TYR A 45 1.42 -12.07 -5.52
C TYR A 45 -0.04 -12.11 -5.08
N LYS A 46 -0.36 -11.59 -3.89
CA LYS A 46 -1.74 -11.51 -3.39
C LYS A 46 -2.57 -10.47 -4.14
N LEU A 47 -1.98 -9.32 -4.46
CA LEU A 47 -2.65 -8.27 -5.24
C LEU A 47 -3.03 -8.76 -6.63
N ILE A 48 -2.13 -9.49 -7.30
CA ILE A 48 -2.40 -10.04 -8.64
C ILE A 48 -3.57 -11.03 -8.59
N GLN A 49 -3.66 -11.87 -7.57
CA GLN A 49 -4.81 -12.78 -7.40
C GLN A 49 -6.12 -12.00 -7.25
N GLY A 50 -6.17 -11.02 -6.34
CA GLY A 50 -7.37 -10.21 -6.14
C GLY A 50 -7.77 -9.44 -7.41
N ASN A 51 -6.82 -8.91 -8.18
CA ASN A 51 -7.13 -8.22 -9.43
C ASN A 51 -7.80 -9.14 -10.47
N ARG A 52 -7.44 -10.43 -10.50
CA ARG A 52 -8.07 -11.39 -11.43
C ARG A 52 -9.53 -11.61 -11.07
N GLU A 53 -9.82 -11.79 -9.78
CA GLU A 53 -11.19 -11.91 -9.26
C GLU A 53 -12.02 -10.65 -9.58
N GLN A 54 -11.45 -9.45 -9.42
CA GLN A 54 -12.16 -8.20 -9.73
C GLN A 54 -12.47 -8.03 -11.23
N VAL A 55 -11.59 -8.52 -12.10
CA VAL A 55 -11.84 -8.53 -13.56
C VAL A 55 -12.97 -9.49 -13.89
N GLU A 56 -12.98 -10.67 -13.29
CA GLU A 56 -14.05 -11.67 -13.46
C GLU A 56 -15.39 -11.12 -12.97
N LEU A 57 -15.44 -10.52 -11.78
CA LEU A 57 -16.65 -9.85 -11.26
C LEU A 57 -17.13 -8.71 -12.18
N SER A 58 -16.20 -7.94 -12.73
CA SER A 58 -16.53 -6.86 -13.66
C SER A 58 -17.08 -7.39 -14.99
N ARG A 59 -16.56 -8.52 -15.46
CA ARG A 59 -17.06 -9.24 -16.64
C ARG A 59 -18.47 -9.74 -16.42
N GLU A 60 -18.73 -10.41 -15.29
CA GLU A 60 -20.06 -10.88 -14.91
C GLU A 60 -21.07 -9.73 -14.81
N LYS A 61 -20.68 -8.63 -14.17
CA LYS A 61 -21.49 -7.42 -14.07
C LYS A 61 -21.81 -6.82 -15.44
N LEU A 62 -20.85 -6.80 -16.35
CA LEU A 62 -21.07 -6.33 -17.72
C LEU A 62 -22.00 -7.26 -18.49
N GLN A 63 -21.83 -8.57 -18.37
CA GLN A 63 -22.70 -9.55 -19.02
C GLN A 63 -24.15 -9.43 -18.53
N ALA A 64 -24.36 -9.28 -17.22
CA ALA A 64 -25.69 -9.04 -16.65
C ALA A 64 -26.32 -7.76 -17.21
N ARG A 65 -25.53 -6.69 -17.35
CA ARG A 65 -26.00 -5.43 -17.95
C ARG A 65 -26.40 -5.61 -19.42
N ILE A 66 -25.56 -6.24 -20.23
CA ILE A 66 -25.83 -6.47 -21.65
C ILE A 66 -27.13 -7.27 -21.84
N ASN A 67 -27.38 -8.25 -20.99
CA ASN A 67 -28.59 -9.09 -21.07
C ASN A 67 -29.89 -8.31 -20.77
N ILE A 68 -29.84 -7.31 -19.89
CA ILE A 68 -31.03 -6.53 -19.48
C ILE A 68 -31.19 -5.25 -20.31
N LEU A 69 -30.10 -4.74 -20.90
CA LEU A 69 -30.09 -3.55 -21.75
C LEU A 69 -31.18 -3.50 -22.83
N PRO A 70 -31.43 -4.56 -23.63
CA PRO A 70 -32.46 -4.50 -24.67
C PRO A 70 -33.88 -4.33 -24.11
N LEU A 71 -34.18 -4.91 -22.94
CA LEU A 71 -35.48 -4.72 -22.28
C LEU A 71 -35.65 -3.26 -21.85
N LEU A 72 -34.64 -2.70 -21.17
CA LEU A 72 -34.66 -1.30 -20.73
C LEU A 72 -34.76 -0.32 -21.91
N GLN A 73 -34.07 -0.63 -23.01
CA GLN A 73 -34.14 0.15 -24.25
C GLN A 73 -35.56 0.10 -24.85
N ALA A 74 -36.20 -1.07 -24.86
CA ALA A 74 -37.57 -1.22 -25.35
C ALA A 74 -38.58 -0.43 -24.50
N GLU A 75 -38.43 -0.43 -23.17
CA GLU A 75 -39.25 0.41 -22.28
C GLU A 75 -39.03 1.91 -22.55
N GLN A 76 -37.78 2.36 -22.67
CA GLN A 76 -37.49 3.76 -23.01
C GLN A 76 -38.08 4.19 -24.37
N ASP A 77 -38.04 3.32 -25.38
CA ASP A 77 -38.60 3.64 -26.69
C ASP A 77 -40.14 3.66 -26.67
N ARG A 78 -40.81 2.85 -25.83
CA ARG A 78 -42.26 2.93 -25.58
C ARG A 78 -42.67 4.21 -24.83
N ASP A 79 -41.89 4.64 -23.84
CA ASP A 79 -42.16 5.87 -23.09
C ASP A 79 -41.95 7.13 -23.95
N ARG A 80 -40.96 7.10 -24.85
CA ARG A 80 -40.81 8.13 -25.87
C ARG A 80 -42.08 8.14 -26.73
N GLY A 81 -42.54 6.95 -27.16
CA GLY A 81 -43.88 6.62 -27.68
C GLY A 81 -44.99 7.56 -27.26
N GLY A 82 -45.41 7.36 -26.02
CA GLY A 82 -46.52 8.10 -25.46
C GLY A 82 -46.23 9.60 -25.30
N ASN A 83 -44.97 10.00 -25.07
CA ASN A 83 -44.62 11.40 -24.89
C ASN A 83 -44.75 12.24 -26.17
N TYR A 84 -44.38 11.72 -27.35
CA TYR A 84 -44.59 12.47 -28.59
C TYR A 84 -46.07 12.55 -28.98
N GLU A 85 -46.81 11.47 -28.76
CA GLU A 85 -48.25 11.44 -29.01
C GLU A 85 -48.99 12.42 -28.07
N GLY A 86 -48.70 12.38 -26.77
CA GLY A 86 -49.25 13.32 -25.78
C GLY A 86 -48.87 14.79 -26.02
N ARG A 87 -47.65 15.07 -26.51
CA ARG A 87 -47.21 16.44 -26.83
C ARG A 87 -47.86 16.98 -28.10
N SER A 88 -48.20 16.11 -29.06
CA SER A 88 -48.93 16.52 -30.27
C SER A 88 -50.40 16.86 -30.02
N MET A 89 -51.03 16.32 -28.97
CA MET A 89 -52.43 16.61 -28.61
C MET A 89 -52.63 17.89 -27.78
N VAL A 90 -51.56 18.51 -27.26
CA VAL A 90 -51.62 19.74 -26.44
C VAL A 90 -51.38 21.01 -27.28
N GLY A 91 -51.01 20.87 -28.55
CA GLY A 91 -50.58 21.96 -29.44
C GLY A 91 -51.57 22.40 -30.52
N SER A 92 -52.85 22.01 -30.45
CA SER A 92 -53.90 22.39 -31.42
C SER A 92 -55.05 23.14 -30.75
#